data_AF-A0A346XS78-F1
#
_entry.id   AF-A0A346XS78-F1
#
_cell.length_a   1.000
_cell.length_b   1.000
_cell.length_c   1.000
_cell.angle_alpha   90.00
_cell.angle_beta   90.00
_cell.angle_gamma   90.00
#
_symmetry.space_group_name_H-M   'P 1'
#
loop_
_entity.id
_entity.type
_entity.pdbx_description
1 polymer ?
#
loop_
_entity_poly.entity_id
_entity_poly.type
_entity_poly.pdbx_seq_one_letter_code
_entity_poly.pdbx_strand_id
1 'polypeptide(L)'
;MTASTDRLHDLLRRTGVFGGLAPSVLDEVVAELELVPLDSGDIVMAVGEEPDALYVIVSGRLGISPAGDTNRISSGRGQTVGELGLLTGEPRTATVQALRDTLVARLSRDAFGALLRRHPEAMVQHFAAPIITRLRTGSDDADRTAGLVVALVPADATVPQRDVSEALVRALATFGPTVHLDRDRVDAQLGSSGIASITREDPRNDDLVLWLNEQEASDAIVCYEADPQLTPWTKRCLRQADLVLVVAAAESSPEPGPVERWLAEDPGSRRSDRAVLLIHPPGTAGARWTSRWTAPRDLRACYHARRGSDEDYLRVARLLTGHGVGLVLSGGGARALAHIGVIRALAEAGVPVDAVAAVSGGAIVAGLLAMGHDADAITARARAAIDRIDYTLPVHALTSGRNWTNSMRTLFGRTAIEDLWIPFTCHSANLSEGRAEVHASGSLMHAVRASTAIPGLLPPVFHDGDVLVDGGLVDNLPTARMRAMPGIERVIAVDVGSADPDWVVPPFDYSLSGWGSLWQRLSPWERTATSAPRLAETLMRSISITNTATTKDAAGRVDWYLRPPVEGFGLLDFAAIGELAAVGHASTREQLIETPPRFLATHALGSSL
;
A
#
# COMPACT_ATOMS: atom_id res chain seq x y z
N MET A 1 38.56 -24.20 0.74
CA MET A 1 38.15 -24.17 2.16
C MET A 1 38.48 -22.85 2.84
N THR A 2 39.70 -22.30 2.76
CA THR A 2 40.08 -21.03 3.43
C THR A 2 39.26 -19.80 3.00
N ALA A 3 38.94 -19.65 1.71
CA ALA A 3 38.17 -18.50 1.22
C ALA A 3 36.71 -18.43 1.72
N SER A 4 36.11 -19.57 2.09
CA SER A 4 34.73 -19.63 2.60
C SER A 4 34.66 -19.24 4.08
N THR A 5 35.68 -19.64 4.87
CA THR A 5 35.80 -19.26 6.28
C THR A 5 36.05 -17.77 6.46
N ASP A 6 36.89 -17.15 5.62
CA ASP A 6 37.16 -15.70 5.66
C ASP A 6 35.89 -14.88 5.31
N ARG A 7 35.11 -15.32 4.30
CA ARG A 7 33.82 -14.69 3.95
C ARG A 7 32.79 -14.81 5.06
N LEU A 8 32.68 -15.99 5.69
CA LEU A 8 31.78 -16.19 6.83
C LEU A 8 32.15 -15.28 8.00
N HIS A 9 33.45 -15.12 8.26
CA HIS A 9 33.96 -14.22 9.30
C HIS A 9 33.53 -12.77 9.06
N ASP A 10 33.75 -12.28 7.84
CA ASP A 10 33.36 -10.93 7.43
C ASP A 10 31.85 -10.72 7.44
N LEU A 11 31.06 -11.74 7.08
CA LEU A 11 29.60 -11.68 7.10
C LEU A 11 29.08 -11.62 8.53
N LEU A 12 29.58 -12.48 9.43
CA LEU A 12 29.19 -12.49 10.84
C LEU A 12 29.58 -11.17 11.52
N ARG A 13 30.76 -10.59 11.26
CA ARG A 13 31.15 -9.25 11.74
C ARG A 13 30.16 -8.14 11.37
N ARG A 14 29.44 -8.28 10.26
CA ARG A 14 28.45 -7.29 9.80
C ARG A 14 27.08 -7.48 10.44
N THR A 15 26.87 -8.53 11.22
CA THR A 15 25.62 -8.74 11.97
C THR A 15 25.64 -7.97 13.29
N GLY A 16 24.46 -7.52 13.74
CA GLY A 16 24.34 -6.82 15.02
C GLY A 16 24.73 -7.66 16.24
N VAL A 17 24.62 -9.00 16.14
CA VAL A 17 24.93 -9.94 17.22
C VAL A 17 26.44 -10.14 17.36
N PHE A 18 27.17 -10.37 16.26
CA PHE A 18 28.60 -10.68 16.33
C PHE A 18 29.52 -9.48 16.10
N GLY A 19 29.04 -8.38 15.50
CA GLY A 19 29.87 -7.25 15.10
C GLY A 19 30.52 -6.45 16.23
N GLY A 20 30.02 -6.57 17.46
CA GLY A 20 30.63 -5.94 18.63
C GLY A 20 31.58 -6.85 19.42
N LEU A 21 31.74 -8.12 19.01
CA LEU A 21 32.67 -9.04 19.69
C LEU A 21 34.12 -8.67 19.37
N ALA A 22 34.99 -8.80 20.36
CA ALA A 22 36.44 -8.70 20.14
C ALA A 22 36.88 -9.79 19.13
N PRO A 23 37.84 -9.50 18.22
CA PRO A 23 38.24 -10.44 17.17
C PRO A 23 38.59 -11.85 17.68
N SER A 24 39.28 -11.97 18.81
CA SER A 24 39.64 -13.25 19.42
C SER A 24 38.43 -14.04 19.93
N VAL A 25 37.41 -13.36 20.45
CA VAL A 25 36.17 -13.99 20.89
C VAL A 25 35.35 -14.44 19.69
N LEU A 26 35.32 -13.63 18.63
CA LEU A 26 34.65 -13.99 17.39
C LEU A 26 35.27 -15.24 16.76
N ASP A 27 36.59 -15.36 16.71
CA ASP A 27 37.28 -16.55 16.19
C ASP A 27 36.85 -17.83 16.94
N GLU A 28 36.78 -17.74 18.27
CA GLU A 28 36.35 -18.85 19.12
C GLU A 28 34.86 -19.19 18.97
N VAL A 29 34.02 -18.20 18.66
CA VAL A 29 32.60 -18.46 18.36
C VAL A 29 32.45 -19.09 16.98
N VAL A 30 33.11 -18.55 15.96
CA VAL A 30 33.07 -19.06 14.58
C VAL A 30 33.56 -20.51 14.51
N ALA A 31 34.55 -20.88 15.32
CA ALA A 31 35.04 -22.26 15.40
C ALA A 31 34.00 -23.27 15.92
N GLU A 32 33.00 -22.81 16.67
CA GLU A 32 31.93 -23.64 17.25
C GLU A 32 30.62 -23.58 16.43
N LEU A 33 30.56 -22.75 15.38
CA LEU A 33 29.38 -22.60 14.53
C LEU A 33 29.33 -23.68 13.45
N GLU A 34 28.15 -24.26 13.30
CA GLU A 34 27.81 -25.18 12.22
C GLU A 34 26.89 -24.47 11.22
N LEU A 35 27.27 -24.39 9.95
CA LEU A 35 26.40 -23.85 8.91
C LEU A 35 25.36 -24.88 8.50
N VAL A 36 24.09 -24.52 8.61
CA VAL A 36 22.95 -25.37 8.24
C VAL A 36 22.18 -24.67 7.12
N PRO A 37 22.23 -25.18 5.88
CA PRO A 37 21.36 -24.71 4.81
C PRO A 37 19.94 -25.23 5.06
N LEU A 38 18.96 -24.36 4.88
CA LEU A 38 17.54 -24.64 5.03
C LEU A 38 16.83 -24.30 3.73
N ASP A 39 16.00 -25.23 3.27
CA ASP A 39 15.10 -24.98 2.17
C ASP A 39 13.95 -24.12 2.65
N SER A 40 13.41 -23.29 1.74
CA SER A 40 12.15 -22.64 2.03
C SER A 40 11.08 -23.68 2.43
N GLY A 41 10.44 -23.44 3.58
CA GLY A 41 9.48 -24.36 4.19
C GLY A 41 10.06 -25.30 5.24
N ASP A 42 11.38 -25.40 5.41
CA ASP A 42 11.98 -26.23 6.45
C ASP A 42 11.69 -25.67 7.85
N ILE A 43 11.34 -26.55 8.78
CA ILE A 43 11.12 -26.21 10.19
C ILE A 43 12.45 -26.36 10.92
N VAL A 44 12.92 -25.25 11.50
CA VAL A 44 14.18 -25.18 12.26
C VAL A 44 13.98 -25.64 13.70
N MET A 45 12.81 -25.33 14.27
CA MET A 45 12.39 -25.76 15.60
C MET A 45 10.87 -25.67 15.70
N ALA A 46 10.27 -26.58 16.45
CA ALA A 46 8.83 -26.62 16.69
C ALA A 46 8.48 -26.26 18.13
N VAL A 47 7.28 -25.72 18.31
CA VAL A 47 6.76 -25.37 19.63
C VAL A 47 6.71 -26.60 20.56
N GLY A 48 7.10 -26.43 21.82
CA GLY A 48 7.15 -27.49 22.83
C GLY A 48 8.38 -28.41 22.77
N GLU A 49 9.26 -28.27 21.77
CA GLU A 49 10.52 -29.02 21.74
C GLU A 49 11.49 -28.56 22.83
N GLU A 50 12.39 -29.45 23.26
CA GLU A 50 13.47 -29.10 24.17
C GLU A 50 14.51 -28.23 23.45
N PRO A 51 15.04 -27.16 24.09
CA PRO A 51 16.02 -26.30 23.43
C PRO A 51 17.34 -27.05 23.21
N ASP A 52 17.79 -27.17 21.97
CA ASP A 52 19.00 -27.92 21.61
C ASP A 52 20.13 -26.99 21.11
N ALA A 53 19.76 -25.87 20.48
CA ALA A 53 20.67 -24.90 19.87
C ALA A 53 20.05 -23.49 19.79
N LEU A 54 20.88 -22.50 19.47
CA LEU A 54 20.44 -21.22 18.92
C LEU A 54 20.91 -21.12 17.48
N TYR A 55 20.18 -20.34 16.69
CA TYR A 55 20.45 -20.14 15.28
C TYR A 55 20.61 -18.66 14.99
N VAL A 56 21.68 -18.30 14.30
CA VAL A 56 21.86 -16.95 13.76
C VAL A 56 21.61 -16.98 12.27
N ILE A 57 20.75 -16.08 11.80
CA ILE A 57 20.39 -15.99 10.38
C ILE A 57 21.55 -15.33 9.64
N VAL A 58 22.32 -16.13 8.91
CA VAL A 58 23.44 -15.67 8.06
C VAL A 58 22.89 -15.08 6.77
N SER A 59 21.87 -15.72 6.20
CA SER A 59 21.10 -15.21 5.08
C SER A 59 19.72 -15.85 5.02
N GLY A 60 18.82 -15.28 4.21
CA GLY A 60 17.43 -15.74 4.14
C GLY A 60 16.53 -15.03 5.15
N ARG A 61 15.37 -15.63 5.41
CA ARG A 61 14.37 -15.09 6.34
C ARG A 61 13.64 -16.24 7.01
N LEU A 62 13.47 -16.14 8.32
CA LEU A 62 12.71 -17.09 9.13
C LEU A 62 11.37 -16.46 9.55
N GLY A 63 10.32 -17.27 9.60
CA GLY A 63 9.04 -16.91 10.17
C GLY A 63 8.85 -17.60 11.51
N ILE A 64 8.41 -16.85 12.50
CA ILE A 64 8.20 -17.28 13.88
C ILE A 64 6.69 -17.24 14.16
N SER A 65 6.12 -18.38 14.53
CA SER A 65 4.71 -18.52 14.89
C SER A 65 4.59 -18.94 16.36
N PRO A 66 4.17 -18.03 17.27
CA PRO A 66 4.00 -18.34 18.68
C PRO A 66 2.92 -19.39 18.94
N ALA A 67 3.00 -20.08 20.09
CA ALA A 67 1.96 -21.02 20.51
C ALA A 67 0.58 -20.36 20.60
N GLY A 68 -0.38 -20.86 19.82
CA GLY A 68 -1.77 -20.37 19.84
C GLY A 68 -2.00 -19.03 19.12
N ASP A 69 -0.98 -18.49 18.46
CA ASP A 69 -1.08 -17.30 17.61
C ASP A 69 -0.84 -17.67 16.14
N THR A 70 -1.73 -17.23 15.26
CA THR A 70 -1.55 -17.36 13.80
C THR A 70 -0.70 -16.25 13.23
N ASN A 71 -0.44 -15.19 14.00
CA ASN A 71 0.31 -14.04 13.55
C ASN A 71 1.80 -14.37 13.52
N ARG A 72 2.40 -14.29 12.33
CA ARG A 72 3.78 -14.70 12.10
C ARG A 72 4.69 -13.48 12.14
N ILE A 73 5.69 -13.53 13.02
CA ILE A 73 6.74 -12.52 13.08
C ILE A 73 7.85 -12.94 12.11
N SER A 74 8.35 -11.99 11.31
CA SER A 74 9.45 -12.25 10.39
C SER A 74 10.79 -11.87 11.04
N SER A 75 11.79 -12.74 10.90
CA SER A 75 13.15 -12.50 11.35
C SER A 75 14.13 -12.60 10.19
N GLY A 76 14.95 -11.57 10.02
CA GLY A 76 15.91 -11.43 8.92
C GLY A 76 17.36 -11.64 9.33
N ARG A 77 18.26 -11.41 8.37
CA ARG A 77 19.72 -11.54 8.56
C ARG A 77 20.23 -10.81 9.80
N GLY A 78 21.17 -11.45 10.50
CA GLY A 78 21.81 -10.93 11.70
C GLY A 78 20.97 -10.99 12.97
N GLN A 79 19.73 -11.46 12.89
CA GLN A 79 18.91 -11.78 14.04
C GLN A 79 19.12 -13.23 14.49
N THR A 80 18.78 -13.47 15.76
CA THR A 80 18.86 -14.78 16.42
C THR A 80 17.48 -15.36 16.63
N VAL A 81 17.39 -16.68 16.60
CA VAL A 81 16.21 -17.43 17.02
C VAL A 81 16.62 -18.60 17.91
N GLY A 82 15.74 -18.96 18.87
CA GLY A 82 15.94 -20.09 19.77
C GLY A 82 16.79 -19.78 21.01
N GLU A 83 17.23 -18.55 21.16
CA GLU A 83 18.06 -18.07 22.27
C GLU A 83 17.32 -18.11 23.62
N LEU A 84 16.00 -17.86 23.63
CA LEU A 84 15.21 -17.81 24.85
C LEU A 84 15.24 -19.14 25.61
N GLY A 85 14.99 -20.25 24.93
CA GLY A 85 14.98 -21.58 25.55
C GLY A 85 16.34 -22.01 26.09
N LEU A 86 17.45 -21.57 25.47
CA LEU A 86 18.79 -21.83 26.01
C LEU A 86 19.06 -21.04 27.29
N LEU A 87 18.48 -19.86 27.45
CA LEU A 87 18.66 -18.99 28.63
C LEU A 87 17.72 -19.36 29.78
N THR A 88 16.44 -19.65 29.49
CA THR A 88 15.42 -19.94 30.51
C THR A 88 15.37 -21.41 30.88
N GLY A 89 15.81 -22.31 29.99
CA GLY A 89 15.63 -23.75 30.13
C GLY A 89 14.20 -24.22 29.87
N GLU A 90 13.31 -23.34 29.43
CA GLU A 90 11.92 -23.68 29.09
C GLU A 90 11.82 -24.23 27.65
N PRO A 91 10.81 -25.05 27.34
CA PRO A 91 10.55 -25.54 25.98
C PRO A 91 10.37 -24.40 24.96
N ARG A 92 10.59 -24.71 23.67
CA ARG A 92 10.39 -23.75 22.58
C ARG A 92 8.98 -23.14 22.62
N THR A 93 8.89 -21.81 22.60
CA THR A 93 7.63 -21.06 22.70
C THR A 93 6.97 -20.74 21.34
N ALA A 94 7.69 -20.99 20.25
CA ALA A 94 7.23 -20.75 18.89
C ALA A 94 7.80 -21.80 17.92
N THR A 95 7.08 -22.05 16.83
CA THR A 95 7.60 -22.77 15.67
C THR A 95 8.35 -21.79 14.77
N VAL A 96 9.55 -22.14 14.32
CA VAL A 96 10.36 -21.33 13.41
C VAL A 96 10.58 -22.08 12.11
N GLN A 97 10.31 -21.41 11.00
CA GLN A 97 10.32 -21.98 9.66
C GLN A 97 11.00 -21.06 8.67
N ALA A 98 11.77 -21.61 7.72
CA ALA A 98 12.37 -20.85 6.63
C ALA A 98 11.29 -20.33 5.65
N LEU A 99 11.34 -19.03 5.34
CA LEU A 99 10.42 -18.37 4.41
C LEU A 99 10.92 -18.32 2.97
N ARG A 100 12.25 -18.45 2.84
CA ARG A 100 13.01 -18.60 1.62
C ARG A 100 14.21 -19.50 1.92
N ASP A 101 14.95 -19.88 0.90
CA ASP A 101 16.22 -20.61 1.09
C ASP A 101 17.10 -19.78 2.05
N THR A 102 17.42 -20.37 3.21
CA THR A 102 18.01 -19.67 4.36
C THR A 102 19.28 -20.39 4.78
N LEU A 103 20.32 -19.63 5.11
CA LEU A 103 21.52 -20.17 5.74
C LEU A 103 21.55 -19.73 7.19
N VAL A 104 21.62 -20.68 8.12
CA VAL A 104 21.77 -20.38 9.55
C VAL A 104 23.10 -20.89 10.08
N ALA A 105 23.70 -20.12 10.98
CA ALA A 105 24.80 -20.58 11.80
C ALA A 105 24.21 -21.11 13.12
N ARG A 106 24.30 -22.44 13.30
CA ARG A 106 23.83 -23.17 14.47
C ARG A 106 24.92 -23.19 15.53
N LEU A 107 24.56 -22.81 16.76
CA LEU A 107 25.40 -22.95 17.94
C LEU A 107 24.69 -23.86 18.95
N SER A 108 25.28 -25.02 19.23
CA SER A 108 24.69 -26.02 20.12
C SER A 108 24.59 -25.52 21.57
N ARG A 109 23.69 -26.11 22.37
CA ARG A 109 23.57 -25.83 23.81
C ARG A 109 24.90 -25.98 24.55
N ASP A 110 25.66 -27.02 24.23
CA ASP A 110 26.94 -27.31 24.88
C ASP A 110 28.00 -26.27 24.53
N ALA A 111 28.09 -25.89 23.24
CA ALA A 111 29.00 -24.85 22.77
C ALA A 111 28.63 -23.49 23.35
N PHE A 112 27.34 -23.14 23.36
CA PHE A 112 26.84 -21.91 24.00
C PHE A 112 27.20 -21.86 25.49
N GLY A 113 27.00 -22.97 26.22
CA GLY A 113 27.37 -23.06 27.63
C GLY A 113 28.87 -22.96 27.87
N ALA A 114 29.70 -23.52 26.98
CA ALA A 114 31.15 -23.40 27.03
C ALA A 114 31.62 -21.96 26.79
N LEU A 115 31.06 -21.30 25.77
CA LEU A 115 31.32 -19.89 25.46
C LEU A 115 30.87 -18.97 26.60
N LEU A 116 29.70 -19.22 27.20
CA LEU A 116 29.19 -18.45 28.33
C LEU A 116 30.10 -18.54 29.56
N ARG A 117 30.73 -19.69 29.81
CA ARG A 117 31.71 -19.86 30.90
C ARG A 117 33.03 -19.14 30.63
N ARG A 118 33.47 -19.08 29.37
CA ARG A 118 34.75 -18.47 28.98
C ARG A 118 34.65 -16.95 28.80
N HIS A 119 33.55 -16.48 28.22
CA HIS A 119 33.31 -15.08 27.84
C HIS A 119 31.93 -14.58 28.31
N PRO A 120 31.66 -14.58 29.63
CA PRO A 120 30.32 -14.31 30.16
C PRO A 120 29.77 -12.92 29.79
N GLU A 121 30.59 -11.87 29.83
CA GLU A 121 30.18 -10.51 29.50
C GLU A 121 29.76 -10.37 28.03
N ALA A 122 30.57 -10.91 27.12
CA ALA A 122 30.32 -10.86 25.68
C ALA A 122 29.05 -11.63 25.31
N MET A 123 28.86 -12.84 25.87
CA MET A 123 27.68 -13.66 25.58
C MET A 123 26.38 -13.01 26.08
N VAL A 124 26.39 -12.38 27.26
CA VAL A 124 25.21 -11.68 27.80
C VAL A 124 24.87 -10.43 26.98
N GLN A 125 25.88 -9.60 26.65
CA GLN A 125 25.65 -8.36 25.90
C GLN A 125 25.13 -8.61 24.49
N HIS A 126 25.64 -9.64 23.82
CA HIS A 126 25.35 -9.86 22.39
C HIS A 126 24.22 -10.85 22.12
N PHE A 127 23.93 -11.77 23.03
CA PHE A 127 22.88 -12.79 22.82
C PHE A 127 21.68 -12.64 23.76
N ALA A 128 21.86 -12.13 24.99
CA ALA A 128 20.76 -11.98 25.95
C ALA A 128 20.11 -10.58 25.94
N ALA A 129 20.89 -9.51 25.91
CA ALA A 129 20.37 -8.13 25.94
C ALA A 129 19.49 -7.72 24.74
N PRO A 130 19.76 -8.18 23.50
CA PRO A 130 18.89 -7.88 22.35
C PRO A 130 17.47 -8.42 22.52
N ILE A 131 17.28 -9.55 23.21
CA ILE A 131 15.96 -10.13 23.50
C ILE A 131 15.14 -9.17 24.36
N ILE A 132 15.74 -8.65 25.44
CA ILE A 132 15.10 -7.72 26.37
C ILE A 132 14.71 -6.43 25.64
N THR A 133 15.53 -5.99 24.69
CA THR A 133 15.24 -4.80 23.88
C THR A 133 14.04 -5.03 22.95
N ARG A 134 14.02 -6.16 22.23
CA ARG A 134 12.90 -6.54 21.33
C ARG A 134 11.57 -6.67 22.09
N LEU A 135 11.59 -7.24 23.30
CA LEU A 135 10.40 -7.36 24.15
C LEU A 135 9.84 -5.99 24.61
N ARG A 136 10.67 -4.93 24.61
CA ARG A 136 10.27 -3.57 25.05
C ARG A 136 9.84 -2.67 23.90
N THR A 137 10.35 -2.87 22.69
CA THR A 137 10.12 -1.96 21.55
C THR A 137 8.91 -2.33 20.69
N GLY A 138 8.34 -3.53 20.84
CA GLY A 138 7.26 -3.98 19.96
C GLY A 138 7.77 -4.29 18.54
N SER A 139 7.07 -5.19 17.85
CA SER A 139 7.57 -5.90 16.66
C SER A 139 7.45 -5.13 15.34
N ASP A 140 6.87 -3.93 15.33
CA ASP A 140 6.50 -3.22 14.09
C ASP A 140 7.68 -2.59 13.32
N ASP A 141 8.78 -2.26 14.00
CA ASP A 141 9.93 -1.60 13.36
C ASP A 141 10.87 -2.57 12.63
N ALA A 142 10.88 -3.86 13.00
CA ALA A 142 11.82 -4.84 12.46
C ALA A 142 11.52 -5.23 11.00
N ASP A 143 10.26 -5.23 10.59
CA ASP A 143 9.85 -5.59 9.22
C ASP A 143 10.11 -4.44 8.22
N ARG A 144 10.17 -3.18 8.69
CA ARG A 144 10.43 -1.99 7.87
C ARG A 144 11.90 -1.84 7.46
N THR A 145 12.82 -2.41 8.23
CA THR A 145 14.28 -2.28 8.03
C THR A 145 14.91 -3.37 7.17
N ALA A 146 14.14 -4.31 6.64
CA ALA A 146 14.67 -5.41 5.85
C ALA A 146 14.52 -5.12 4.35
N GLY A 147 15.64 -5.14 3.62
CA GLY A 147 15.71 -4.92 2.18
C GLY A 147 14.72 -5.78 1.38
N LEU A 148 14.17 -5.20 0.31
CA LEU A 148 13.19 -5.83 -0.58
C LEU A 148 13.91 -6.76 -1.58
N VAL A 149 13.59 -8.05 -1.59
CA VAL A 149 14.05 -8.97 -2.63
C VAL A 149 12.88 -9.33 -3.55
N VAL A 150 12.95 -8.88 -4.81
CA VAL A 150 11.92 -9.09 -5.83
C VAL A 150 12.44 -9.96 -6.97
N ALA A 151 11.66 -10.96 -7.38
CA ALA A 151 11.87 -11.68 -8.63
C ALA A 151 10.97 -11.13 -9.73
N LEU A 152 11.57 -10.64 -10.81
CA LEU A 152 10.90 -10.20 -12.02
C LEU A 152 10.76 -11.40 -12.96
N VAL A 153 9.53 -11.86 -13.15
CA VAL A 153 9.21 -13.06 -13.93
C VAL A 153 8.38 -12.65 -15.13
N PRO A 154 8.83 -12.92 -16.37
CA PRO A 154 8.01 -12.60 -17.54
C PRO A 154 6.84 -13.61 -17.59
N ALA A 155 5.62 -13.12 -17.84
CA ALA A 155 4.47 -14.00 -18.04
C ALA A 155 4.63 -14.86 -19.30
N ASP A 156 5.25 -14.29 -20.34
CA ASP A 156 5.55 -14.95 -21.60
C ASP A 156 6.76 -14.29 -22.30
N ALA A 157 7.25 -14.90 -23.38
CA ALA A 157 8.42 -14.43 -24.12
C ALA A 157 8.19 -13.14 -24.94
N THR A 158 6.96 -12.62 -25.03
CA THR A 158 6.64 -11.39 -25.77
C THR A 158 6.86 -10.12 -24.94
N VAL A 159 7.00 -10.27 -23.63
CA VAL A 159 7.28 -9.17 -22.72
C VAL A 159 8.70 -8.66 -22.96
N PRO A 160 8.91 -7.34 -23.18
CA PRO A 160 10.26 -6.76 -23.26
C PRO A 160 10.88 -6.69 -21.86
N GLN A 161 11.17 -7.85 -21.28
CA GLN A 161 11.51 -8.00 -19.87
C GLN A 161 12.69 -7.13 -19.48
N ARG A 162 13.77 -7.14 -20.25
CA ARG A 162 14.98 -6.36 -19.95
C ARG A 162 14.70 -4.86 -19.84
N ASP A 163 13.98 -4.28 -20.81
CA ASP A 163 13.65 -2.85 -20.80
C ASP A 163 12.81 -2.49 -19.56
N VAL A 164 11.86 -3.37 -19.20
CA VAL A 164 10.98 -3.18 -18.04
C VAL A 164 11.76 -3.35 -16.74
N SER A 165 12.61 -4.36 -16.62
CA SER A 165 13.48 -4.58 -15.47
C SER A 165 14.40 -3.38 -15.25
N GLU A 166 15.08 -2.91 -16.30
CA GLU A 166 15.98 -1.77 -16.21
C GLU A 166 15.25 -0.49 -15.80
N ALA A 167 14.03 -0.25 -16.31
CA ALA A 167 13.21 0.89 -15.90
C ALA A 167 12.76 0.80 -14.43
N LEU A 168 12.28 -0.36 -13.99
CA LEU A 168 11.85 -0.58 -12.61
C LEU A 168 13.04 -0.52 -11.63
N VAL A 169 14.19 -1.09 -11.98
CA VAL A 169 15.42 -1.01 -11.18
C VAL A 169 15.88 0.45 -11.03
N ARG A 170 15.85 1.25 -12.10
CA ARG A 170 16.16 2.69 -12.01
C ARG A 170 15.20 3.42 -11.06
N ALA A 171 13.92 3.06 -11.08
CA ALA A 171 12.93 3.63 -10.18
C ALA A 171 13.12 3.18 -8.73
N LEU A 172 13.45 1.90 -8.49
CA LEU A 172 13.74 1.38 -7.14
C LEU A 172 15.00 2.02 -6.53
N ALA A 173 16.00 2.34 -7.36
CA ALA A 173 17.23 2.99 -6.93
C ALA A 173 17.03 4.39 -6.31
N THR A 174 15.86 5.02 -6.48
CA THR A 174 15.55 6.28 -5.79
C THR A 174 15.19 6.10 -4.31
N PHE A 175 14.91 4.87 -3.87
CA PHE A 175 14.48 4.54 -2.50
C PHE A 175 15.55 3.80 -1.69
N GLY A 176 16.62 3.35 -2.34
CA GLY A 176 17.73 2.70 -1.65
C GLY A 176 18.75 2.07 -2.61
N PRO A 177 19.90 1.62 -2.09
CA PRO A 177 20.86 0.84 -2.87
C PRO A 177 20.16 -0.31 -3.58
N THR A 178 20.26 -0.39 -4.91
CA THR A 178 19.55 -1.39 -5.70
C THR A 178 20.52 -2.23 -6.51
N VAL A 179 20.38 -3.55 -6.42
CA VAL A 179 21.18 -4.53 -7.17
C VAL A 179 20.27 -5.24 -8.17
N HIS A 180 20.70 -5.30 -9.44
CA HIS A 180 20.00 -6.02 -10.50
C HIS A 180 20.82 -7.23 -10.91
N LEU A 181 20.26 -8.42 -10.66
CA LEU A 181 20.90 -9.71 -10.89
C LEU A 181 20.13 -10.45 -11.99
N ASP A 182 20.80 -10.68 -13.12
CA ASP A 182 20.39 -11.61 -14.15
C ASP A 182 21.48 -12.69 -14.31
N ARG A 183 21.18 -13.78 -15.02
CA ARG A 183 22.12 -14.89 -15.21
C ARG A 183 23.47 -14.42 -15.74
N ASP A 184 23.47 -13.52 -16.73
CA ASP A 184 24.66 -13.09 -17.43
C ASP A 184 25.53 -12.16 -16.54
N ARG A 185 24.90 -11.31 -15.72
CA ARG A 185 25.57 -10.45 -14.73
C ARG A 185 26.21 -11.28 -13.62
N VAL A 186 25.53 -12.29 -13.12
CA VAL A 186 26.07 -13.18 -12.08
C VAL A 186 27.28 -13.95 -12.62
N ASP A 187 27.16 -14.54 -13.82
CA ASP A 187 28.27 -15.25 -14.48
C ASP A 187 29.48 -14.32 -14.71
N ALA A 188 29.24 -13.07 -15.12
CA ALA A 188 30.29 -12.08 -15.35
C ALA A 188 30.99 -11.65 -14.05
N GLN A 189 30.23 -11.44 -12.96
CA GLN A 189 30.77 -10.98 -11.68
C GLN A 189 31.54 -12.07 -10.94
N LEU A 190 31.12 -13.33 -11.08
CA LEU A 190 31.83 -14.48 -10.51
C LEU A 190 32.93 -15.04 -11.42
N GLY A 191 33.07 -14.53 -12.65
CA GLY A 191 34.10 -14.93 -13.60
C GLY A 191 34.01 -16.38 -14.07
N SER A 192 32.82 -17.00 -13.97
CA SER A 192 32.58 -18.40 -14.32
C SER A 192 31.27 -18.53 -15.08
N SER A 193 31.35 -18.83 -16.38
CA SER A 193 30.17 -19.06 -17.21
C SER A 193 29.35 -20.26 -16.71
N GLY A 194 28.03 -20.09 -16.66
CA GLY A 194 27.07 -21.08 -16.20
C GLY A 194 26.96 -21.21 -14.69
N ILE A 195 27.70 -20.43 -13.89
CA ILE A 195 27.67 -20.53 -12.42
C ILE A 195 26.28 -20.20 -11.88
N ALA A 196 25.58 -19.21 -12.45
CA ALA A 196 24.23 -18.86 -12.05
C ALA A 196 23.20 -20.00 -12.24
N SER A 197 23.48 -20.94 -13.14
CA SER A 197 22.59 -22.06 -13.49
C SER A 197 23.01 -23.40 -12.88
N ILE A 198 23.96 -23.42 -11.95
CA ILE A 198 24.36 -24.66 -11.25
C ILE A 198 23.24 -25.16 -10.34
N THR A 199 23.18 -26.49 -10.21
CA THR A 199 22.28 -27.16 -9.28
C THR A 199 22.87 -27.19 -7.87
N ARG A 200 22.09 -27.63 -6.88
CA ARG A 200 22.53 -27.66 -5.48
C ARG A 200 23.65 -28.67 -5.22
N GLU A 201 23.72 -29.72 -6.03
CA GLU A 201 24.73 -30.77 -5.92
C GLU A 201 26.10 -30.31 -6.44
N ASP A 202 26.18 -29.16 -7.10
CA ASP A 202 27.44 -28.59 -7.54
C ASP A 202 28.25 -28.07 -6.34
N PRO A 203 29.52 -28.49 -6.16
CA PRO A 203 30.36 -28.02 -5.06
C PRO A 203 30.56 -26.50 -4.98
N ARG A 204 30.30 -25.77 -6.08
CA ARG A 204 30.39 -24.31 -6.15
C ARG A 204 29.10 -23.60 -5.70
N ASN A 205 28.03 -24.35 -5.44
CA ASN A 205 26.74 -23.78 -5.04
C ASN A 205 26.86 -22.97 -3.75
N ASP A 206 27.66 -23.42 -2.79
CA ASP A 206 27.84 -22.73 -1.51
C ASP A 206 28.48 -21.35 -1.71
N ASP A 207 29.49 -21.26 -2.59
CA ASP A 207 30.15 -19.99 -2.92
C ASP A 207 29.20 -19.03 -3.66
N LEU A 208 28.36 -19.55 -4.56
CA LEU A 208 27.32 -18.77 -5.24
C LEU A 208 26.28 -18.25 -4.26
N VAL A 209 25.78 -19.12 -3.37
CA VAL A 209 24.79 -18.74 -2.35
C VAL A 209 25.37 -17.66 -1.43
N LEU A 210 26.59 -17.84 -0.93
CA LEU A 210 27.27 -16.83 -0.11
C LEU A 210 27.40 -15.50 -0.85
N TRP A 211 27.78 -15.52 -2.13
CA TRP A 211 27.90 -14.30 -2.93
C TRP A 211 26.55 -13.60 -3.17
N LEU A 212 25.48 -14.35 -3.44
CA LEU A 212 24.12 -13.80 -3.57
C LEU A 212 23.67 -13.15 -2.26
N ASN A 213 23.98 -13.77 -1.13
CA ASN A 213 23.70 -13.23 0.20
C ASN A 213 24.45 -11.91 0.48
N GLU A 214 25.65 -11.74 -0.07
CA GLU A 214 26.40 -10.48 0.02
C GLU A 214 25.66 -9.35 -0.71
N GLN A 215 24.94 -9.67 -1.80
CA GLN A 215 24.14 -8.70 -2.54
C GLN A 215 22.85 -8.32 -1.79
N GLU A 216 22.29 -9.24 -1.01
CA GLU A 216 21.11 -9.04 -0.14
C GLU A 216 21.46 -8.31 1.16
N ALA A 217 22.17 -7.18 1.05
CA ALA A 217 22.45 -6.32 2.19
C ALA A 217 21.13 -5.84 2.85
N SER A 218 21.16 -5.58 4.17
CA SER A 218 19.95 -5.28 4.95
C SER A 218 19.18 -4.05 4.47
N ASP A 219 19.87 -3.11 3.82
CA ASP A 219 19.32 -1.88 3.25
C ASP A 219 19.19 -1.92 1.72
N ALA A 220 19.61 -3.01 1.06
CA ALA A 220 19.60 -3.13 -0.39
C ALA A 220 18.28 -3.70 -0.92
N ILE A 221 17.83 -3.16 -2.04
CA ILE A 221 16.76 -3.72 -2.86
C ILE A 221 17.42 -4.65 -3.89
N VAL A 222 17.07 -5.93 -3.89
CA VAL A 222 17.62 -6.91 -4.84
C VAL A 222 16.55 -7.31 -5.85
N CYS A 223 16.83 -7.06 -7.12
CA CYS A 223 15.97 -7.43 -8.24
C CYS A 223 16.59 -8.60 -8.99
N TYR A 224 16.00 -9.78 -8.82
CA TYR A 224 16.32 -10.98 -9.60
C TYR A 224 15.53 -10.98 -10.91
N GLU A 225 16.21 -10.98 -12.06
CA GLU A 225 15.59 -11.14 -13.37
C GLU A 225 15.59 -12.63 -13.76
N ALA A 226 14.41 -13.24 -13.77
CA ALA A 226 14.26 -14.67 -14.09
C ALA A 226 14.26 -14.92 -15.60
N ASP A 227 14.69 -16.11 -16.03
CA ASP A 227 14.51 -16.53 -17.42
C ASP A 227 13.02 -16.79 -17.72
N PRO A 228 12.55 -16.65 -18.98
CA PRO A 228 11.18 -17.00 -19.37
C PRO A 228 10.83 -18.49 -19.21
N GLN A 229 11.86 -19.34 -19.13
CA GLN A 229 11.70 -20.77 -18.91
C GLN A 229 12.10 -21.13 -17.48
N LEU A 230 11.65 -22.31 -17.04
CA LEU A 230 11.95 -22.83 -15.72
C LEU A 230 13.39 -23.40 -15.65
N THR A 231 14.38 -22.51 -15.73
CA THR A 231 15.80 -22.83 -15.59
C THR A 231 16.20 -22.99 -14.12
N PRO A 232 17.37 -23.58 -13.79
CA PRO A 232 17.90 -23.56 -12.42
C PRO A 232 18.01 -22.14 -11.85
N TRP A 233 18.39 -21.16 -12.68
CA TRP A 233 18.43 -19.75 -12.31
C TRP A 233 17.03 -19.21 -11.95
N THR A 234 16.02 -19.46 -12.79
CA THR A 234 14.63 -19.05 -12.50
C THR A 234 14.13 -19.66 -11.19
N LYS A 235 14.35 -20.96 -10.96
CA LYS A 235 13.98 -21.60 -9.69
C LYS A 235 14.66 -20.96 -8.49
N ARG A 236 15.93 -20.57 -8.63
CA ARG A 236 16.69 -19.86 -7.60
C ARG A 236 16.10 -18.48 -7.31
N CYS A 237 15.81 -17.69 -8.35
CA CYS A 237 15.17 -16.38 -8.21
C CYS A 237 13.86 -16.47 -7.43
N LEU A 238 13.00 -17.43 -7.79
CA LEU A 238 11.71 -17.63 -7.13
C LEU A 238 11.84 -18.05 -5.66
N ARG A 239 12.84 -18.86 -5.32
CA ARG A 239 13.07 -19.32 -3.94
C ARG A 239 13.70 -18.26 -3.04
N GLN A 240 14.39 -17.27 -3.61
CA GLN A 240 15.02 -16.18 -2.84
C GLN A 240 14.09 -14.96 -2.67
N ALA A 241 13.12 -14.79 -3.55
CA ALA A 241 12.26 -13.61 -3.55
C ALA A 241 11.24 -13.58 -2.41
N ASP A 242 11.17 -12.42 -1.74
CA ASP A 242 10.07 -12.07 -0.84
C ASP A 242 8.79 -11.76 -1.66
N LEU A 243 8.97 -11.18 -2.85
CA LEU A 243 7.92 -10.87 -3.81
C LEU A 243 8.24 -11.44 -5.19
N VAL A 244 7.32 -12.22 -5.75
CA VAL A 244 7.33 -12.58 -7.17
C VAL A 244 6.45 -11.59 -7.94
N LEU A 245 7.09 -10.77 -8.78
CA LEU A 245 6.41 -9.81 -9.65
C LEU A 245 6.35 -10.36 -11.08
N VAL A 246 5.16 -10.83 -11.47
CA VAL A 246 4.89 -11.31 -12.82
C VAL A 246 4.72 -10.10 -13.74
N VAL A 247 5.65 -9.91 -14.67
CA VAL A 247 5.63 -8.84 -15.66
C VAL A 247 4.94 -9.35 -16.91
N ALA A 248 3.85 -8.69 -17.31
CA ALA A 248 3.07 -9.09 -18.47
C ALA A 248 2.72 -7.92 -19.37
N ALA A 249 2.61 -8.16 -20.67
CA ALA A 249 1.94 -7.22 -21.55
C ALA A 249 0.44 -7.28 -21.25
N ALA A 250 -0.19 -6.13 -21.02
CA ALA A 250 -1.59 -6.08 -20.59
C ALA A 250 -2.55 -6.81 -21.55
N GLU A 251 -2.18 -6.87 -22.84
CA GLU A 251 -2.96 -7.51 -23.91
C GLU A 251 -2.63 -8.99 -24.16
N SER A 252 -1.58 -9.57 -23.57
CA SER A 252 -1.21 -10.98 -23.77
C SER A 252 -2.04 -11.98 -22.95
N SER A 253 -1.94 -13.28 -23.26
CA SER A 253 -2.76 -14.31 -22.60
C SER A 253 -2.62 -14.24 -21.06
N PRO A 254 -3.73 -14.16 -20.30
CA PRO A 254 -3.67 -14.11 -18.84
C PRO A 254 -3.40 -15.48 -18.20
N GLU A 255 -3.38 -16.57 -18.99
CA GLU A 255 -3.19 -17.93 -18.49
C GLU A 255 -1.82 -18.09 -17.80
N PRO A 256 -1.77 -18.69 -16.60
CA PRO A 256 -0.51 -18.90 -15.89
C PRO A 256 0.52 -19.71 -16.69
N GLY A 257 1.71 -19.12 -16.85
CA GLY A 257 2.83 -19.74 -17.56
C GLY A 257 3.42 -20.96 -16.83
N PRO A 258 4.38 -21.68 -17.44
CA PRO A 258 5.07 -22.82 -16.80
C PRO A 258 5.75 -22.46 -15.48
N VAL A 259 6.33 -21.25 -15.40
CA VAL A 259 7.01 -20.73 -14.21
C VAL A 259 6.01 -20.52 -13.06
N GLU A 260 4.87 -19.89 -13.35
CA GLU A 260 3.80 -19.66 -12.38
C GLU A 260 3.14 -20.96 -11.90
N ARG A 261 2.93 -21.93 -12.80
CA ARG A 261 2.41 -23.26 -12.44
C ARG A 261 3.36 -24.00 -11.50
N TRP A 262 4.65 -23.96 -11.78
CA TRP A 262 5.65 -24.52 -10.87
C TRP A 262 5.64 -23.82 -9.50
N LEU A 263 5.51 -22.49 -9.47
CA LEU A 263 5.41 -21.70 -8.24
C LEU A 263 4.17 -22.06 -7.40
N ALA A 264 3.06 -22.45 -8.03
CA ALA A 264 1.87 -22.93 -7.31
C ALA A 264 2.08 -24.32 -6.68
N GLU A 265 2.84 -25.18 -7.36
CA GLU A 265 3.07 -26.57 -6.94
C GLU A 265 4.18 -26.70 -5.89
N ASP A 266 5.28 -25.95 -6.02
CA ASP A 266 6.48 -26.06 -5.19
C ASP A 266 6.23 -25.60 -3.73
N PRO A 267 6.37 -26.51 -2.74
CA PRO A 267 6.06 -26.21 -1.33
C PRO A 267 6.85 -25.05 -0.73
N GLY A 268 8.09 -24.83 -1.18
CA GLY A 268 8.97 -23.77 -0.69
C GLY A 268 8.62 -22.39 -1.26
N SER A 269 7.98 -22.32 -2.41
CA SER A 269 7.61 -21.05 -3.06
C SER A 269 6.13 -20.66 -2.91
N ARG A 270 5.34 -21.48 -2.21
CA ARG A 270 3.93 -21.18 -1.86
C ARG A 270 3.74 -19.97 -0.96
N ARG A 271 4.80 -19.41 -0.38
CA ARG A 271 4.72 -18.37 0.64
C ARG A 271 5.28 -17.01 0.25
N SER A 272 5.87 -16.89 -0.95
CA SER A 272 6.24 -15.58 -1.50
C SER A 272 4.98 -14.85 -1.90
N ASP A 273 4.93 -13.56 -1.55
CA ASP A 273 3.90 -12.66 -2.04
C ASP A 273 3.92 -12.63 -3.57
N ARG A 274 2.74 -12.47 -4.18
CA ARG A 274 2.61 -12.45 -5.65
C ARG A 274 1.94 -11.17 -6.08
N ALA A 275 2.51 -10.50 -7.07
CA ALA A 275 1.89 -9.38 -7.73
C ALA A 275 2.08 -9.49 -9.24
N VAL A 276 1.25 -8.76 -9.99
CA VAL A 276 1.39 -8.63 -11.43
C VAL A 276 1.71 -7.17 -11.76
N LEU A 277 2.65 -6.94 -12.68
CA LEU A 277 2.90 -5.65 -13.32
C LEU A 277 2.46 -5.73 -14.78
N LEU A 278 1.34 -5.08 -15.09
CA LEU A 278 0.79 -4.98 -16.43
C LEU A 278 1.39 -3.79 -17.18
N ILE A 279 2.10 -4.12 -18.27
CA ILE A 279 2.75 -3.17 -19.14
C ILE A 279 1.82 -2.82 -20.30
N HIS A 280 1.52 -1.53 -20.42
CA HIS A 280 0.67 -0.96 -21.46
C HIS A 280 1.52 -0.28 -22.54
N PRO A 281 1.02 -0.21 -23.79
CA PRO A 281 1.66 0.57 -24.84
C PRO A 281 1.87 2.05 -24.44
N PRO A 282 2.88 2.74 -24.99
CA PRO A 282 3.06 4.17 -24.80
C PRO A 282 1.81 4.96 -25.21
N GLY A 283 1.46 6.00 -24.45
CA GLY A 283 0.30 6.85 -24.76
C GLY A 283 -1.08 6.22 -24.50
N THR A 284 -1.14 5.04 -23.88
CA THR A 284 -2.43 4.42 -23.49
C THR A 284 -3.18 5.35 -22.53
N ALA A 285 -4.45 5.63 -22.85
CA ALA A 285 -5.26 6.60 -22.10
C ALA A 285 -5.79 6.06 -20.77
N GLY A 286 -6.11 4.76 -20.69
CA GLY A 286 -6.64 4.11 -19.50
C GLY A 286 -6.09 2.70 -19.38
N ALA A 287 -5.74 2.26 -18.16
CA ALA A 287 -5.39 0.87 -17.91
C ALA A 287 -6.61 -0.02 -18.18
N ARG A 288 -6.34 -1.28 -18.48
CA ARG A 288 -7.32 -2.28 -18.92
C ARG A 288 -6.83 -3.67 -18.54
N TRP A 289 -7.78 -4.60 -18.52
CA TRP A 289 -7.56 -6.04 -18.43
C TRP A 289 -7.11 -6.51 -17.05
N THR A 290 -7.31 -5.75 -15.98
CA THR A 290 -6.88 -6.18 -14.65
C THR A 290 -7.59 -7.45 -14.21
N SER A 291 -8.91 -7.50 -14.34
CA SER A 291 -9.73 -8.63 -13.87
C SER A 291 -9.35 -9.97 -14.50
N ARG A 292 -8.93 -10.00 -15.78
CA ARG A 292 -8.49 -11.25 -16.42
C ARG A 292 -7.15 -11.75 -15.88
N TRP A 293 -6.28 -10.84 -15.43
CA TRP A 293 -4.98 -11.19 -14.86
C TRP A 293 -5.08 -11.57 -13.38
N THR A 294 -6.01 -10.94 -12.65
CA THR A 294 -6.24 -11.23 -11.23
C THR A 294 -7.14 -12.45 -11.01
N ALA A 295 -8.14 -12.71 -11.85
CA ALA A 295 -9.06 -13.84 -11.65
C ALA A 295 -8.41 -15.24 -11.52
N PRO A 296 -7.39 -15.62 -12.31
CA PRO A 296 -6.75 -16.93 -12.19
C PRO A 296 -5.66 -17.00 -11.10
N ARG A 297 -5.44 -15.92 -10.33
CA ARG A 297 -4.29 -15.80 -9.41
C ARG A 297 -4.73 -15.31 -8.04
N ASP A 298 -4.05 -15.80 -7.01
CA ASP A 298 -4.07 -15.19 -5.68
C ASP A 298 -2.94 -14.16 -5.64
N LEU A 299 -3.28 -12.88 -5.66
CA LEU A 299 -2.33 -11.76 -5.78
C LEU A 299 -2.56 -10.75 -4.67
N ARG A 300 -1.47 -10.24 -4.10
CA ARG A 300 -1.52 -9.10 -3.18
C ARG A 300 -1.93 -7.81 -3.87
N ALA A 301 -1.54 -7.65 -5.14
CA ALA A 301 -1.73 -6.43 -5.91
C ALA A 301 -1.57 -6.67 -7.44
N CYS A 302 -2.23 -5.81 -8.21
CA CYS A 302 -1.96 -5.62 -9.63
C CYS A 302 -1.50 -4.17 -9.85
N TYR A 303 -0.38 -3.99 -10.53
CA TYR A 303 0.21 -2.70 -10.83
C TYR A 303 0.14 -2.44 -12.33
N HIS A 304 0.06 -1.17 -12.71
CA HIS A 304 0.03 -0.74 -14.11
C HIS A 304 1.16 0.24 -14.40
N ALA A 305 1.84 0.02 -15.52
CA ALA A 305 2.80 0.97 -16.06
C ALA A 305 2.70 1.08 -17.57
N ARG A 306 2.87 2.29 -18.12
CA ARG A 306 3.06 2.49 -19.55
C ARG A 306 4.53 2.29 -19.90
N ARG A 307 4.81 1.61 -21.01
CA ARG A 307 6.19 1.43 -21.47
C ARG A 307 6.86 2.79 -21.70
N GLY A 308 8.00 3.01 -21.06
CA GLY A 308 8.76 4.27 -21.13
C GLY A 308 8.24 5.40 -20.24
N SER A 309 7.31 5.13 -19.32
CA SER A 309 6.80 6.12 -18.37
C SER A 309 7.51 6.02 -17.02
N ASP A 310 8.54 6.85 -16.80
CA ASP A 310 9.31 6.87 -15.56
C ASP A 310 8.41 7.15 -14.34
N GLU A 311 7.39 7.99 -14.47
CA GLU A 311 6.42 8.29 -13.41
C GLU A 311 5.64 7.05 -12.96
N ASP A 312 5.23 6.19 -13.91
CA ASP A 312 4.52 4.96 -13.56
C ASP A 312 5.44 3.97 -12.85
N TYR A 313 6.68 3.81 -13.32
CA TYR A 313 7.66 2.93 -12.65
C TYR A 313 8.03 3.46 -11.26
N LEU A 314 8.14 4.78 -11.08
CA LEU A 314 8.35 5.41 -9.78
C LEU A 314 7.17 5.18 -8.83
N ARG A 315 5.92 5.25 -9.31
CA ARG A 315 4.73 4.89 -8.50
C ARG A 315 4.80 3.43 -8.06
N VAL A 316 5.09 2.52 -8.99
CA VAL A 316 5.24 1.10 -8.65
C VAL A 316 6.37 0.88 -7.64
N ALA A 317 7.53 1.51 -7.84
CA ALA A 317 8.66 1.44 -6.92
C ALA A 317 8.31 1.94 -5.51
N ARG A 318 7.58 3.07 -5.38
CA ARG A 318 7.08 3.56 -4.07
C ARG A 318 6.18 2.54 -3.39
N LEU A 319 5.23 1.97 -4.11
CA LEU A 319 4.30 0.98 -3.56
C LEU A 319 5.01 -0.33 -3.18
N LEU A 320 5.99 -0.77 -3.97
CA LEU A 320 6.76 -1.98 -3.69
C LEU A 320 7.67 -1.83 -2.47
N THR A 321 8.25 -0.65 -2.28
CA THR A 321 9.20 -0.36 -1.19
C THR A 321 8.53 0.18 0.07
N GLY A 322 7.20 0.35 0.07
CA GLY A 322 6.48 0.88 1.21
C GLY A 322 6.70 2.37 1.47
N HIS A 323 6.90 3.16 0.41
CA HIS A 323 7.04 4.62 0.41
C HIS A 323 5.86 5.33 -0.29
N GLY A 324 4.75 4.62 -0.52
CA GLY A 324 3.58 5.15 -1.22
C GLY A 324 2.87 6.26 -0.47
N VAL A 325 2.35 7.23 -1.21
CA VAL A 325 1.55 8.34 -0.68
C VAL A 325 0.07 8.15 -1.01
N GLY A 326 -0.74 7.94 0.01
CA GLY A 326 -2.19 7.81 -0.09
C GLY A 326 -2.91 9.14 0.09
N LEU A 327 -3.84 9.46 -0.80
CA LEU A 327 -4.70 10.63 -0.73
C LEU A 327 -6.14 10.24 -0.32
N VAL A 328 -6.68 10.88 0.71
CA VAL A 328 -8.05 10.65 1.19
C VAL A 328 -8.88 11.89 0.98
N LEU A 329 -9.97 11.78 0.20
CA LEU A 329 -10.85 12.90 -0.13
C LEU A 329 -12.22 12.74 0.50
N SER A 330 -12.59 13.66 1.38
CA SER A 330 -13.89 13.62 2.05
C SER A 330 -15.06 13.93 1.13
N GLY A 331 -16.26 13.53 1.55
CA GLY A 331 -17.51 14.03 1.01
C GLY A 331 -17.80 15.47 1.43
N GLY A 332 -18.63 16.16 0.66
CA GLY A 332 -19.02 17.56 0.89
C GLY A 332 -19.92 18.17 -0.19
N GLY A 333 -20.62 17.34 -0.99
CA GLY A 333 -21.40 17.81 -2.14
C GLY A 333 -20.56 18.64 -3.11
N ALA A 334 -21.04 19.83 -3.46
CA ALA A 334 -20.32 20.77 -4.33
C ALA A 334 -18.97 21.23 -3.74
N ARG A 335 -18.81 21.31 -2.42
CA ARG A 335 -17.55 21.73 -1.78
C ARG A 335 -16.37 20.81 -2.11
N ALA A 336 -16.65 19.55 -2.45
CA ALA A 336 -15.64 18.60 -2.92
C ALA A 336 -14.91 19.04 -4.19
N LEU A 337 -15.43 20.02 -4.93
CA LEU A 337 -14.73 20.63 -6.06
C LEU A 337 -13.44 21.37 -5.64
N ALA A 338 -13.31 21.75 -4.36
CA ALA A 338 -12.06 22.28 -3.84
C ALA A 338 -10.91 21.26 -3.87
N HIS A 339 -11.21 19.96 -3.81
CA HIS A 339 -10.19 18.90 -3.95
C HIS A 339 -9.42 19.02 -5.27
N ILE A 340 -10.02 19.57 -6.33
CA ILE A 340 -9.35 19.79 -7.61
C ILE A 340 -8.17 20.75 -7.45
N GLY A 341 -8.37 21.82 -6.68
CA GLY A 341 -7.33 22.79 -6.34
C GLY A 341 -6.22 22.19 -5.50
N VAL A 342 -6.59 21.34 -4.54
CA VAL A 342 -5.64 20.60 -3.70
C VAL A 342 -4.76 19.69 -4.55
N ILE A 343 -5.36 18.91 -5.45
CA ILE A 343 -4.64 18.03 -6.38
C ILE A 343 -3.66 18.84 -7.24
N ARG A 344 -4.07 20.00 -7.75
CA ARG A 344 -3.17 20.91 -8.48
C ARG A 344 -1.98 21.34 -7.63
N ALA A 345 -2.22 21.79 -6.40
CA ALA A 345 -1.16 22.25 -5.51
C ALA A 345 -0.18 21.13 -5.12
N LEU A 346 -0.68 19.91 -4.91
CA LEU A 346 0.16 18.73 -4.66
C LEU A 346 1.05 18.41 -5.86
N ALA A 347 0.48 18.43 -7.08
CA ALA A 347 1.24 18.21 -8.31
C ALA A 347 2.31 19.29 -8.55
N GLU A 348 1.98 20.57 -8.34
CA GLU A 348 2.94 21.69 -8.43
C GLU A 348 4.08 21.55 -7.42
N ALA A 349 3.81 21.00 -6.23
CA ALA A 349 4.80 20.75 -5.19
C ALA A 349 5.58 19.43 -5.39
N GLY A 350 5.30 18.67 -6.46
CA GLY A 350 5.94 17.38 -6.72
C GLY A 350 5.56 16.28 -5.74
N VAL A 351 4.42 16.41 -5.05
CA VAL A 351 3.92 15.40 -4.11
C VAL A 351 3.17 14.33 -4.89
N PRO A 352 3.67 13.08 -4.94
CA PRO A 352 3.01 12.01 -5.68
C PRO A 352 1.71 11.58 -5.00
N VAL A 353 0.79 11.03 -5.80
CA VAL A 353 -0.42 10.36 -5.31
C VAL A 353 -0.42 8.93 -5.86
N ASP A 354 -0.15 7.97 -4.99
CA ASP A 354 0.04 6.56 -5.36
C ASP A 354 -1.18 5.68 -5.06
N ALA A 355 -2.10 6.16 -4.23
CA ALA A 355 -3.42 5.56 -4.00
C ALA A 355 -4.43 6.65 -3.60
N VAL A 356 -5.72 6.42 -3.89
CA VAL A 356 -6.79 7.36 -3.51
C VAL A 356 -7.98 6.65 -2.86
N ALA A 357 -8.45 7.16 -1.73
CA ALA A 357 -9.68 6.72 -1.08
C ALA A 357 -10.63 7.89 -0.97
N ALA A 358 -11.92 7.69 -1.25
CA ALA A 358 -12.84 8.82 -1.29
C ALA A 358 -14.30 8.48 -1.01
N VAL A 359 -15.05 9.54 -0.65
CA VAL A 359 -16.46 9.50 -0.26
C VAL A 359 -17.26 10.57 -1.00
N SER A 360 -18.47 10.23 -1.44
CA SER A 360 -19.45 11.17 -2.01
C SER A 360 -18.88 12.06 -3.11
N GLY A 361 -19.05 13.38 -3.03
CA GLY A 361 -18.47 14.33 -4.00
C GLY A 361 -16.95 14.18 -4.17
N GLY A 362 -16.22 13.77 -3.13
CA GLY A 362 -14.80 13.46 -3.20
C GLY A 362 -14.51 12.26 -4.11
N ALA A 363 -15.40 11.26 -4.12
CA ALA A 363 -15.26 10.08 -4.99
C ALA A 363 -15.37 10.43 -6.47
N ILE A 364 -16.09 11.50 -6.82
CA ILE A 364 -16.15 11.99 -8.20
C ILE A 364 -14.78 12.52 -8.64
N VAL A 365 -14.17 13.38 -7.83
CA VAL A 365 -12.86 13.99 -8.12
C VAL A 365 -11.76 12.92 -8.09
N ALA A 366 -11.76 12.07 -7.05
CA ALA A 366 -10.82 10.96 -6.90
C ALA A 366 -10.90 9.94 -8.05
N GLY A 367 -12.10 9.58 -8.50
CA GLY A 367 -12.28 8.65 -9.61
C GLY A 367 -11.68 9.19 -10.90
N LEU A 368 -11.86 10.49 -11.19
CA LEU A 368 -11.26 11.13 -12.36
C LEU A 368 -9.73 11.25 -12.24
N LEU A 369 -9.22 11.55 -11.04
CA LEU A 369 -7.78 11.53 -10.76
C LEU A 369 -7.20 10.13 -10.99
N ALA A 370 -7.86 9.08 -10.48
CA ALA A 370 -7.42 7.70 -10.62
C ALA A 370 -7.47 7.19 -12.07
N MET A 371 -8.34 7.77 -12.90
CA MET A 371 -8.33 7.58 -14.36
C MET A 371 -7.15 8.27 -15.07
N GLY A 372 -6.29 8.99 -14.34
CA GLY A 372 -5.11 9.67 -14.86
C GLY A 372 -5.38 11.08 -15.40
N HIS A 373 -6.45 11.74 -14.95
CA HIS A 373 -6.74 13.12 -15.34
C HIS A 373 -6.08 14.12 -14.37
N ASP A 374 -5.45 15.16 -14.95
CA ASP A 374 -4.96 16.30 -14.20
C ASP A 374 -6.11 17.23 -13.73
N ALA A 375 -5.78 18.23 -12.91
CA ALA A 375 -6.77 19.15 -12.33
C ALA A 375 -7.59 19.93 -13.37
N ASP A 376 -7.00 20.30 -14.51
CA ASP A 376 -7.71 21.01 -15.58
C ASP A 376 -8.68 20.08 -16.31
N ALA A 377 -8.21 18.87 -16.64
CA ALA A 377 -8.99 17.81 -17.24
C ALA A 377 -10.16 17.37 -16.35
N ILE A 378 -9.95 17.30 -15.03
CA ILE A 378 -11.00 17.05 -14.03
C ILE A 378 -12.02 18.19 -14.03
N THR A 379 -11.56 19.44 -13.96
CA THR A 379 -12.46 20.63 -13.97
C THR A 379 -13.33 20.66 -15.21
N ALA A 380 -12.74 20.48 -16.39
CA ALA A 380 -13.46 20.50 -17.67
C ALA A 380 -14.52 19.39 -17.75
N ARG A 381 -14.16 18.16 -17.34
CA ARG A 381 -15.09 17.02 -17.31
C ARG A 381 -16.21 17.20 -16.30
N ALA A 382 -15.88 17.62 -15.08
CA ALA A 382 -16.86 17.89 -14.03
C ALA A 382 -17.85 18.97 -14.48
N ARG A 383 -17.36 20.08 -15.07
CA ARG A 383 -18.22 21.14 -15.60
C ARG A 383 -19.15 20.64 -16.70
N ALA A 384 -18.64 19.82 -17.62
CA ALA A 384 -19.43 19.25 -18.72
C ALA A 384 -20.48 18.23 -18.25
N ALA A 385 -20.24 17.58 -17.10
CA ALA A 385 -21.15 16.58 -16.54
C ALA A 385 -22.19 17.15 -15.58
N ILE A 386 -22.10 18.42 -15.15
CA ILE A 386 -23.13 19.05 -14.32
C ILE A 386 -24.41 19.19 -15.16
N ASP A 387 -25.45 18.45 -14.77
CA ASP A 387 -26.77 18.48 -15.39
C ASP A 387 -27.80 19.14 -14.44
N ARG A 388 -28.97 19.49 -14.98
CA ARG A 388 -30.09 20.07 -14.23
C ARG A 388 -30.63 19.05 -13.21
N ILE A 389 -31.03 19.55 -12.04
CA ILE A 389 -31.66 18.72 -11.00
C ILE A 389 -33.04 18.24 -11.49
N ASP A 390 -33.25 16.92 -11.45
CA ASP A 390 -34.47 16.24 -11.87
C ASP A 390 -35.40 15.95 -10.70
N TYR A 391 -36.17 16.96 -10.27
CA TYR A 391 -37.14 16.83 -9.19
C TYR A 391 -38.24 15.79 -9.48
N THR A 392 -38.65 15.04 -8.46
CA THR A 392 -39.71 14.02 -8.55
C THR A 392 -40.71 14.14 -7.40
N LEU A 393 -41.77 13.33 -7.40
CA LEU A 393 -42.68 13.20 -6.25
C LEU A 393 -41.91 12.56 -5.08
N PRO A 394 -41.79 13.23 -3.92
CA PRO A 394 -40.88 12.85 -2.86
C PRO A 394 -41.42 11.73 -1.97
N VAL A 395 -41.79 10.60 -2.58
CA VAL A 395 -42.17 9.36 -1.88
C VAL A 395 -40.92 8.63 -1.37
N HIS A 396 -39.86 8.62 -2.18
CA HIS A 396 -38.60 7.94 -1.85
C HIS A 396 -37.39 8.91 -1.83
N ALA A 397 -37.41 9.96 -2.65
CA ALA A 397 -36.36 10.98 -2.72
C ALA A 397 -36.87 12.26 -3.40
N LEU A 398 -36.22 13.40 -3.14
CA LEU A 398 -36.53 14.69 -3.78
C LEU A 398 -36.24 14.71 -5.30
N THR A 399 -35.32 13.87 -5.75
CA THR A 399 -34.93 13.76 -7.17
C THR A 399 -35.18 12.35 -7.69
N SER A 400 -35.39 12.20 -9.01
CA SER A 400 -35.47 10.87 -9.62
C SER A 400 -34.09 10.21 -9.75
N GLY A 401 -33.01 10.99 -9.61
CA GLY A 401 -31.62 10.55 -9.74
C GLY A 401 -31.21 10.20 -11.17
N ARG A 402 -32.07 10.45 -12.17
CA ARG A 402 -31.83 10.14 -13.58
C ARG A 402 -30.70 10.99 -14.13
N ASN A 403 -30.78 12.31 -13.96
CA ASN A 403 -29.77 13.23 -14.49
C ASN A 403 -28.44 13.06 -13.77
N TRP A 404 -28.47 12.85 -12.45
CA TRP A 404 -27.27 12.52 -11.67
C TRP A 404 -26.60 11.22 -12.15
N THR A 405 -27.38 10.17 -12.39
CA THR A 405 -26.86 8.90 -12.92
C THR A 405 -26.30 9.05 -14.35
N ASN A 406 -26.92 9.88 -15.19
CA ASN A 406 -26.40 10.20 -16.52
C ASN A 406 -25.07 10.97 -16.45
N SER A 407 -24.92 11.85 -15.45
CA SER A 407 -23.68 12.57 -15.18
C SER A 407 -22.56 11.57 -14.84
N MET A 408 -22.82 10.61 -13.94
CA MET A 408 -21.85 9.57 -13.59
C MET A 408 -21.51 8.67 -14.79
N ARG A 409 -22.49 8.35 -15.64
CA ARG A 409 -22.26 7.61 -16.89
C ARG A 409 -21.38 8.38 -17.88
N THR A 410 -21.55 9.70 -17.96
CA THR A 410 -20.76 10.57 -18.83
C THR A 410 -19.31 10.66 -18.35
N LEU A 411 -19.10 10.76 -17.03
CA LEU A 411 -17.77 10.86 -16.43
C LEU A 411 -16.99 9.54 -16.50
N PHE A 412 -17.62 8.43 -16.11
CA PHE A 412 -16.90 7.16 -15.85
C PHE A 412 -17.14 6.08 -16.90
N GLY A 413 -18.18 6.22 -17.74
CA GLY A 413 -18.48 5.28 -18.81
C GLY A 413 -18.62 3.84 -18.32
N ARG A 414 -17.78 2.96 -18.89
CA ARG A 414 -17.70 1.52 -18.55
C ARG A 414 -16.43 1.16 -17.78
N THR A 415 -15.77 2.15 -17.19
CA THR A 415 -14.49 1.96 -16.49
C THR A 415 -14.69 1.09 -15.26
N ALA A 416 -13.83 0.09 -15.10
CA ALA A 416 -13.77 -0.72 -13.89
C ALA A 416 -12.77 -0.10 -12.90
N ILE A 417 -13.02 -0.23 -11.60
CA ILE A 417 -12.14 0.34 -10.55
C ILE A 417 -10.74 -0.29 -10.63
N GLU A 418 -10.67 -1.60 -10.86
CA GLU A 418 -9.41 -2.33 -10.97
C GLU A 418 -8.60 -1.95 -12.22
N ASP A 419 -9.21 -1.28 -13.21
CA ASP A 419 -8.57 -0.80 -14.44
C ASP A 419 -8.08 0.66 -14.33
N LEU A 420 -7.99 1.22 -13.12
CA LEU A 420 -7.51 2.59 -12.89
C LEU A 420 -5.98 2.65 -12.81
N TRP A 421 -5.39 3.78 -13.21
CA TRP A 421 -3.93 3.97 -13.16
C TRP A 421 -3.41 4.09 -11.73
N ILE A 422 -4.23 4.69 -10.86
CA ILE A 422 -3.96 4.84 -9.44
C ILE A 422 -4.96 3.95 -8.69
N PRO A 423 -4.48 3.04 -7.81
CA PRO A 423 -5.34 2.29 -6.90
C PRO A 423 -6.38 3.17 -6.22
N PHE A 424 -7.65 2.77 -6.29
CA PHE A 424 -8.78 3.59 -5.87
C PHE A 424 -9.76 2.78 -5.02
N THR A 425 -10.20 3.37 -3.91
CA THR A 425 -11.32 2.86 -3.11
C THR A 425 -12.41 3.92 -2.97
N CYS A 426 -13.65 3.52 -3.24
CA CYS A 426 -14.82 4.35 -3.06
C CYS A 426 -15.65 3.82 -1.89
N HIS A 427 -16.12 4.69 -1.01
CA HIS A 427 -16.82 4.28 0.21
C HIS A 427 -18.28 4.69 0.17
N SER A 428 -19.19 3.75 0.43
CA SER A 428 -20.62 4.00 0.64
C SER A 428 -21.05 3.43 1.99
N ALA A 429 -22.30 3.66 2.39
CA ALA A 429 -22.89 3.04 3.57
C ALA A 429 -23.87 1.95 3.15
N ASN A 430 -23.70 0.74 3.68
CA ASN A 430 -24.65 -0.35 3.52
C ASN A 430 -25.76 -0.19 4.56
N LEU A 431 -26.95 0.18 4.10
CA LEU A 431 -28.12 0.41 4.95
C LEU A 431 -28.77 -0.89 5.43
N SER A 432 -28.62 -1.99 4.68
CA SER A 432 -29.12 -3.31 5.08
C SER A 432 -28.39 -3.82 6.33
N GLU A 433 -27.06 -3.66 6.36
CA GLU A 433 -26.20 -4.24 7.39
C GLU A 433 -25.69 -3.21 8.42
N GLY A 434 -25.87 -1.91 8.17
CA GLY A 434 -25.47 -0.85 9.08
C GLY A 434 -23.95 -0.65 9.19
N ARG A 435 -23.20 -0.89 8.11
CA ARG A 435 -21.74 -0.78 8.07
C ARG A 435 -21.23 -0.01 6.85
N ALA A 436 -19.96 0.37 6.88
CA ALA A 436 -19.28 0.90 5.69
C ALA A 436 -19.14 -0.20 4.62
N GLU A 437 -19.32 0.19 3.37
CA GLU A 437 -19.12 -0.63 2.18
C GLU A 437 -17.96 -0.04 1.37
N VAL A 438 -16.98 -0.88 1.01
CA VAL A 438 -15.77 -0.46 0.30
C VAL A 438 -15.79 -1.05 -1.10
N HIS A 439 -15.84 -0.17 -2.08
CA HIS A 439 -15.79 -0.52 -3.50
C HIS A 439 -14.35 -0.40 -3.98
N ALA A 440 -13.69 -1.53 -4.18
CA ALA A 440 -12.31 -1.62 -4.70
C ALA A 440 -12.21 -2.32 -6.06
N SER A 441 -13.34 -2.80 -6.59
CA SER A 441 -13.45 -3.47 -7.89
C SER A 441 -14.86 -3.30 -8.47
N GLY A 442 -15.02 -3.62 -9.75
CA GLY A 442 -16.29 -3.51 -10.47
C GLY A 442 -16.52 -2.12 -11.05
N SER A 443 -17.79 -1.76 -11.31
CA SER A 443 -18.13 -0.54 -12.05
C SER A 443 -17.84 0.72 -11.24
N LEU A 444 -16.89 1.54 -11.71
CA LEU A 444 -16.57 2.83 -11.09
C LEU A 444 -17.80 3.75 -11.03
N MET A 445 -18.59 3.77 -12.12
CA MET A 445 -19.83 4.54 -12.19
C MET A 445 -20.80 4.12 -11.08
N HIS A 446 -20.95 2.81 -10.85
CA HIS A 446 -21.84 2.28 -9.82
C HIS A 446 -21.36 2.67 -8.42
N ALA A 447 -20.09 2.45 -8.12
CA ALA A 447 -19.50 2.78 -6.83
C ALA A 447 -19.66 4.27 -6.46
N VAL A 448 -19.32 5.17 -7.40
CA VAL A 448 -19.46 6.62 -7.19
C VAL A 448 -20.94 7.02 -7.08
N ARG A 449 -21.84 6.39 -7.85
CA ARG A 449 -23.28 6.64 -7.75
C ARG A 449 -23.86 6.18 -6.41
N ALA A 450 -23.39 5.06 -5.85
CA ALA A 450 -23.77 4.58 -4.52
C ALA A 450 -23.23 5.53 -3.43
N SER A 451 -21.96 5.91 -3.54
CA SER A 451 -21.28 6.81 -2.59
C SER A 451 -21.86 8.22 -2.56
N THR A 452 -22.52 8.67 -3.64
CA THR A 452 -23.21 9.98 -3.71
C THR A 452 -24.72 9.91 -3.46
N ALA A 453 -25.25 8.74 -3.08
CA ALA A 453 -26.69 8.52 -2.88
C ALA A 453 -27.18 9.06 -1.53
N ILE A 454 -27.19 10.38 -1.37
CA ILE A 454 -27.60 11.06 -0.13
C ILE A 454 -29.06 10.71 0.21
N PRO A 455 -29.33 10.10 1.38
CA PRO A 455 -30.69 9.74 1.79
C PRO A 455 -31.66 10.91 1.70
N GLY A 456 -32.84 10.68 1.13
CA GLY A 456 -33.90 11.68 0.94
C GLY A 456 -33.66 12.67 -0.21
N LEU A 457 -32.42 12.88 -0.65
CA LEU A 457 -32.12 13.70 -1.83
C LEU A 457 -32.10 12.87 -3.11
N LEU A 458 -31.37 11.76 -3.09
CA LEU A 458 -31.23 10.81 -4.20
C LEU A 458 -31.81 9.44 -3.80
N PRO A 459 -32.38 8.69 -4.75
CA PRO A 459 -32.77 7.31 -4.49
C PRO A 459 -31.54 6.47 -4.08
N PRO A 460 -31.71 5.53 -3.12
CA PRO A 460 -30.66 4.60 -2.74
C PRO A 460 -30.30 3.69 -3.91
N VAL A 461 -29.11 3.10 -3.87
CA VAL A 461 -28.61 2.20 -4.91
C VAL A 461 -28.73 0.77 -4.41
N PHE A 462 -29.34 -0.11 -5.21
CA PHE A 462 -29.37 -1.54 -4.91
C PHE A 462 -28.16 -2.23 -5.54
N HIS A 463 -27.46 -3.06 -4.77
CA HIS A 463 -26.33 -3.86 -5.24
C HIS A 463 -26.28 -5.18 -4.49
N ASP A 464 -26.27 -6.30 -5.22
CA ASP A 464 -26.06 -7.65 -4.70
C ASP A 464 -26.91 -8.05 -3.48
N GLY A 465 -28.17 -7.59 -3.43
CA GLY A 465 -29.09 -7.89 -2.32
C GLY A 465 -29.23 -6.75 -1.32
N ASP A 466 -28.33 -5.78 -1.35
CA ASP A 466 -28.24 -4.71 -0.37
C ASP A 466 -28.61 -3.33 -0.88
N VAL A 467 -28.97 -2.46 0.07
CA VAL A 467 -29.33 -1.07 -0.17
C VAL A 467 -28.18 -0.17 0.28
N LEU A 468 -27.58 0.53 -0.66
CA LEU A 468 -26.44 1.42 -0.47
C LEU A 468 -26.86 2.89 -0.52
N VAL A 469 -26.28 3.68 0.39
CA VAL A 469 -26.46 5.14 0.49
C VAL A 469 -25.10 5.84 0.63
N ASP A 470 -25.12 7.18 0.66
CA ASP A 470 -23.90 7.98 0.80
C ASP A 470 -23.02 7.55 1.98
N GLY A 471 -21.73 7.37 1.71
CA GLY A 471 -20.75 6.86 2.68
C GLY A 471 -20.46 7.81 3.82
N GLY A 472 -20.76 9.11 3.64
CA GLY A 472 -20.61 10.12 4.68
C GLY A 472 -21.47 9.83 5.92
N LEU A 473 -22.47 8.95 5.83
CA LEU A 473 -23.25 8.54 7.01
C LEU A 473 -22.43 7.71 8.02
N VAL A 474 -21.40 6.99 7.56
CA VAL A 474 -20.61 6.07 8.39
C VAL A 474 -19.19 6.60 8.59
N ASP A 475 -18.50 6.91 7.50
CA ASP A 475 -17.11 7.37 7.53
C ASP A 475 -16.86 8.30 6.34
N ASN A 476 -16.87 9.61 6.61
CA ASN A 476 -16.62 10.62 5.59
C ASN A 476 -15.13 10.82 5.27
N LEU A 477 -14.21 10.19 6.00
CA LEU A 477 -12.76 10.38 5.81
C LEU A 477 -11.99 9.08 6.13
N PRO A 478 -11.96 8.09 5.20
CA PRO A 478 -11.52 6.71 5.44
C PRO A 478 -9.99 6.54 5.53
N THR A 479 -9.35 7.27 6.43
CA THR A 479 -7.89 7.31 6.63
C THR A 479 -7.32 5.99 7.15
N ALA A 480 -8.03 5.31 8.05
CA ALA A 480 -7.62 4.00 8.57
C ALA A 480 -7.54 2.95 7.45
N ARG A 481 -8.46 3.01 6.48
CA ARG A 481 -8.47 2.10 5.33
C ARG A 481 -7.31 2.41 4.37
N MET A 482 -7.03 3.68 4.11
CA MET A 482 -5.86 4.08 3.32
C MET A 482 -4.55 3.62 3.96
N ARG A 483 -4.39 3.81 5.28
CA ARG A 483 -3.19 3.36 6.01
C ARG A 483 -2.99 1.85 5.94
N ALA A 484 -4.07 1.08 5.88
CA ALA A 484 -4.03 -0.38 5.77
C ALA A 484 -3.73 -0.87 4.35
N MET A 485 -3.70 0.00 3.33
CA MET A 485 -3.37 -0.40 1.96
C MET A 485 -1.89 -0.78 1.85
N PRO A 486 -1.55 -1.90 1.19
CA PRO A 486 -0.17 -2.32 1.00
C PRO A 486 0.65 -1.25 0.29
N GLY A 487 1.84 -0.97 0.82
CA GLY A 487 2.79 -0.04 0.22
C GLY A 487 2.59 1.43 0.58
N ILE A 488 1.54 1.78 1.35
CA ILE A 488 1.28 3.17 1.75
C ILE A 488 2.00 3.50 3.06
N GLU A 489 2.95 4.43 2.99
CA GLU A 489 3.66 4.97 4.15
C GLU A 489 2.97 6.21 4.68
N ARG A 490 2.57 7.11 3.78
CA ARG A 490 2.10 8.45 4.09
C ARG A 490 0.64 8.61 3.71
N VAL A 491 -0.13 9.26 4.57
CA VAL A 491 -1.54 9.56 4.30
C VAL A 491 -1.75 11.06 4.37
N ILE A 492 -2.23 11.62 3.25
CA ILE A 492 -2.72 12.99 3.12
C ILE A 492 -4.24 12.93 3.14
N ALA A 493 -4.88 13.69 4.03
CA ALA A 493 -6.33 13.73 4.12
C ALA A 493 -6.86 15.14 3.87
N VAL A 494 -7.89 15.25 3.03
CA VAL A 494 -8.51 16.52 2.66
C VAL A 494 -9.96 16.52 3.12
N ASP A 495 -10.28 17.40 4.05
CA ASP A 495 -11.63 17.56 4.61
C ASP A 495 -12.31 18.83 4.10
N VAL A 496 -13.45 18.63 3.44
CA VAL A 496 -14.38 19.67 2.99
C VAL A 496 -15.79 19.49 3.59
N GLY A 497 -15.94 18.52 4.50
CA GLY A 497 -17.24 18.11 5.07
C GLY A 497 -17.68 18.97 6.25
N SER A 498 -16.89 19.99 6.62
CA SER A 498 -17.09 20.78 7.84
C SER A 498 -18.41 21.57 7.83
N ALA A 499 -19.09 21.59 8.98
CA ALA A 499 -20.27 22.41 9.18
C ALA A 499 -19.89 23.89 9.22
N ASP A 500 -20.69 24.74 8.57
CA ASP A 500 -20.56 26.19 8.63
C ASP A 500 -20.84 26.68 10.07
N PRO A 501 -19.84 27.25 10.77
CA PRO A 501 -19.97 27.71 12.15
C PRO A 501 -20.87 28.94 12.28
N ASP A 502 -21.06 29.71 11.21
CA ASP A 502 -21.85 30.95 11.18
C ASP A 502 -23.29 30.71 10.70
N TRP A 503 -23.72 29.44 10.64
CA TRP A 503 -25.08 29.11 10.25
C TRP A 503 -26.09 29.51 11.33
N VAL A 504 -26.75 30.64 11.09
CA VAL A 504 -27.81 31.16 11.93
C VAL A 504 -29.15 30.94 11.26
N VAL A 505 -29.99 30.12 11.89
CA VAL A 505 -31.38 29.92 11.49
C VAL A 505 -32.28 30.75 12.42
N PRO A 506 -33.15 31.64 11.90
CA PRO A 506 -34.11 32.36 12.72
C PRO A 506 -35.02 31.39 13.49
N PRO A 507 -35.49 31.73 14.70
CA PRO A 507 -36.41 30.86 15.42
C PRO A 507 -37.71 30.64 14.62
N PHE A 508 -38.15 29.39 14.56
CA PHE A 508 -39.42 28.98 13.95
C PHE A 508 -40.18 28.06 14.93
N ASP A 509 -41.50 28.00 14.79
CA ASP A 509 -42.36 27.22 15.70
C ASP A 509 -42.18 25.70 15.51
N TYR A 510 -42.58 24.89 16.49
CA TYR A 510 -42.52 23.42 16.45
C TYR A 510 -43.36 22.79 15.32
N SER A 511 -44.15 23.58 14.61
CA SER A 511 -44.90 23.17 13.43
C SER A 511 -44.60 24.07 12.24
N LEU A 512 -44.35 23.46 11.09
CA LEU A 512 -44.17 24.15 9.81
C LEU A 512 -45.29 23.71 8.85
N SER A 513 -46.00 24.67 8.29
CA SER A 513 -46.97 24.38 7.23
C SER A 513 -46.25 24.23 5.90
N GLY A 514 -46.32 23.03 5.30
CA GLY A 514 -45.79 22.77 3.96
C GLY A 514 -46.47 23.65 2.89
N TRP A 515 -47.77 23.87 3.02
CA TRP A 515 -48.52 24.78 2.14
C TRP A 515 -48.16 26.24 2.37
N GLY A 516 -48.01 26.67 3.63
CA GLY A 516 -47.56 28.03 3.95
C GLY A 516 -46.17 28.33 3.38
N SER A 517 -45.24 27.40 3.53
CA SER A 517 -43.87 27.51 2.98
C SER A 517 -43.86 27.53 1.44
N LEU A 518 -44.77 26.77 0.80
CA LEU A 518 -44.93 26.76 -0.65
C LEU A 518 -45.54 28.06 -1.18
N TRP A 519 -46.55 28.62 -0.51
CA TRP A 519 -47.17 29.90 -0.88
C TRP A 519 -46.20 31.07 -0.72
N GLN A 520 -45.41 31.11 0.36
CA GLN A 520 -44.35 32.11 0.54
C GLN A 520 -43.30 32.06 -0.58
N ARG A 521 -42.98 30.86 -1.08
CA ARG A 521 -42.03 30.69 -2.19
C ARG A 521 -42.55 31.23 -3.53
N LEU A 522 -43.86 31.20 -3.74
CA LEU A 522 -44.51 31.65 -4.99
C LEU A 522 -44.91 33.13 -4.95
N SER A 523 -44.97 33.73 -3.75
CA SER A 523 -45.31 35.15 -3.58
C SER A 523 -44.12 36.06 -3.91
N PRO A 524 -44.27 37.03 -4.83
CA PRO A 524 -43.24 38.04 -5.08
C PRO A 524 -43.09 39.04 -3.92
N TRP A 525 -44.07 39.13 -3.02
CA TRP A 525 -44.18 40.16 -1.98
C TRP A 525 -43.75 39.69 -0.59
N GLU A 526 -43.68 38.37 -0.36
CA GLU A 526 -43.27 37.74 0.91
C GLU A 526 -41.89 37.08 0.81
N ARG A 527 -40.92 37.75 0.20
CA ARG A 527 -39.52 37.28 0.10
C ARG A 527 -38.72 37.46 1.40
N THR A 528 -39.37 37.72 2.53
CA THR A 528 -38.73 37.70 3.84
C THR A 528 -38.36 36.26 4.18
N ALA A 529 -37.05 36.06 4.37
CA ALA A 529 -36.35 34.81 4.69
C ALA A 529 -37.24 33.71 5.28
N THR A 530 -37.30 32.56 4.60
CA THR A 530 -37.77 31.31 5.21
C THR A 530 -36.97 31.07 6.49
N SER A 531 -37.64 31.11 7.64
CA SER A 531 -37.02 30.95 8.96
C SER A 531 -36.54 29.52 9.23
N ALA A 532 -36.99 28.53 8.47
CA ALA A 532 -36.68 27.12 8.69
C ALA A 532 -35.70 26.57 7.63
N PRO A 533 -34.82 25.62 8.01
CA PRO A 533 -33.85 25.03 7.10
C PRO A 533 -34.54 24.13 6.07
N ARG A 534 -34.01 24.09 4.85
CA ARG A 534 -34.59 23.28 3.76
C ARG A 534 -34.35 21.80 4.03
N LEU A 535 -35.27 20.92 3.62
CA LEU A 535 -35.13 19.46 3.81
C LEU A 535 -33.77 18.93 3.32
N ALA A 536 -33.36 19.28 2.10
CA ALA A 536 -32.07 18.85 1.54
C ALA A 536 -30.87 19.38 2.35
N GLU A 537 -30.97 20.60 2.87
CA GLU A 537 -29.90 21.22 3.68
C GLU A 537 -29.82 20.57 5.06
N THR A 538 -30.96 20.33 5.70
CA THR A 538 -31.05 19.63 6.99
C THR A 538 -30.48 18.21 6.91
N LEU A 539 -30.84 17.46 5.85
CA LEU A 539 -30.33 16.10 5.62
C LEU A 539 -28.81 16.08 5.37
N MET A 540 -28.31 17.04 4.59
CA MET A 540 -26.86 17.13 4.33
C MET A 540 -26.09 17.52 5.60
N ARG A 541 -26.62 18.48 6.38
CA ARG A 541 -25.99 18.91 7.64
C ARG A 541 -25.99 17.81 8.70
N SER A 542 -27.03 16.98 8.79
CA SER A 542 -27.05 15.86 9.76
C SER A 542 -25.96 14.83 9.47
N ILE A 543 -25.64 14.58 8.19
CA ILE A 543 -24.53 13.71 7.78
C ILE A 543 -23.18 14.31 8.21
N SER A 544 -22.98 15.63 8.02
CA SER A 544 -21.74 16.31 8.42
C SER A 544 -21.48 16.24 9.94
N ILE A 545 -22.52 16.27 10.79
CA ILE A 545 -22.37 16.29 12.26
C ILE A 545 -21.80 14.98 12.81
N THR A 546 -22.26 13.83 12.31
CA THR A 546 -21.85 12.50 12.80
C THR A 546 -20.35 12.24 12.63
N ASN A 547 -19.70 12.92 11.67
CA ASN A 547 -18.28 12.74 11.38
C ASN A 547 -17.32 13.58 12.24
N THR A 548 -17.82 14.53 13.04
CA THR A 548 -16.94 15.48 13.75
C THR A 548 -15.98 14.80 14.75
N ALA A 549 -16.37 13.63 15.29
CA ALA A 549 -15.53 12.84 16.20
C ALA A 549 -14.48 12.00 15.46
N THR A 550 -14.87 11.34 14.36
CA THR A 550 -13.96 10.57 13.49
C THR A 550 -12.95 11.46 12.79
N THR A 551 -13.34 12.67 12.36
CA THR A 551 -12.43 13.64 11.73
C THR A 551 -11.36 14.16 12.70
N LYS A 552 -11.69 14.38 13.98
CA LYS A 552 -10.71 14.79 15.01
C LYS A 552 -9.69 13.70 15.30
N ASP A 553 -10.13 12.44 15.34
CA ASP A 553 -9.24 11.28 15.53
C ASP A 553 -8.38 11.04 14.27
N ALA A 554 -8.94 11.25 13.07
CA ALA A 554 -8.21 11.18 11.80
C ALA A 554 -7.11 12.24 11.69
N ALA A 555 -7.37 13.49 12.10
CA ALA A 555 -6.38 14.57 12.07
C ALA A 555 -5.12 14.27 12.92
N GLY A 556 -5.25 13.45 13.97
CA GLY A 556 -4.12 13.01 14.81
C GLY A 556 -3.35 11.80 14.25
N ARG A 557 -3.84 11.15 13.20
CA ARG A 557 -3.33 9.87 12.67
C ARG A 557 -2.84 9.93 11.22
N VAL A 558 -2.99 11.07 10.55
CA VAL A 558 -2.51 11.32 9.19
C VAL A 558 -1.20 12.10 9.20
N ASP A 559 -0.42 11.96 8.14
CA ASP A 559 0.86 12.67 8.01
C ASP A 559 0.66 14.13 7.61
N TRP A 560 -0.42 14.41 6.89
CA TRP A 560 -0.81 15.76 6.52
C TRP A 560 -2.34 15.89 6.40
N TYR A 561 -2.89 16.81 7.18
CA TYR A 561 -4.32 17.11 7.19
C TYR A 561 -4.57 18.48 6.56
N LEU A 562 -5.33 18.49 5.46
CA LEU A 562 -5.70 19.68 4.70
C LEU A 562 -7.18 20.00 4.92
N ARG A 563 -7.48 21.26 5.21
CA ARG A 563 -8.85 21.73 5.39
C ARG A 563 -9.06 23.06 4.66
N PRO A 564 -9.44 23.03 3.37
CA PRO A 564 -9.75 24.23 2.62
C PRO A 564 -10.95 25.00 3.23
N PRO A 565 -10.91 26.34 3.29
CA PRO A 565 -11.98 27.15 3.86
C PRO A 565 -13.17 27.28 2.88
N VAL A 566 -14.02 26.25 2.85
CA VAL A 566 -15.15 26.12 1.92
C VAL A 566 -16.52 26.32 2.58
N GLU A 567 -16.54 26.70 3.86
CA GLU A 567 -17.76 26.86 4.67
C GLU A 567 -18.75 27.86 4.06
N GLY A 568 -18.25 28.91 3.39
CA GLY A 568 -19.06 29.93 2.72
C GLY A 568 -19.82 29.45 1.47
N PHE A 569 -19.51 28.26 0.95
CA PHE A 569 -20.17 27.71 -0.23
C PHE A 569 -21.30 26.75 0.14
N GLY A 570 -22.39 26.79 -0.64
CA GLY A 570 -23.50 25.84 -0.47
C GLY A 570 -23.13 24.42 -0.91
N LEU A 571 -23.68 23.41 -0.25
CA LEU A 571 -23.42 22.00 -0.59
C LEU A 571 -23.97 21.56 -1.97
N LEU A 572 -24.80 22.38 -2.61
CA LEU A 572 -25.33 22.15 -3.96
C LEU A 572 -24.86 23.20 -4.98
N ASP A 573 -23.87 24.02 -4.62
CA ASP A 573 -23.37 25.12 -5.46
C ASP A 573 -22.33 24.68 -6.49
N PHE A 574 -22.73 23.78 -7.39
CA PHE A 574 -21.82 23.22 -8.41
C PHE A 574 -21.38 24.25 -9.47
N ALA A 575 -22.07 25.39 -9.57
CA ALA A 575 -21.71 26.47 -10.49
C ALA A 575 -20.38 27.14 -10.09
N ALA A 576 -20.08 27.15 -8.78
CA ALA A 576 -18.86 27.72 -8.19
C ALA A 576 -17.60 26.86 -8.37
N ILE A 577 -17.59 25.87 -9.27
CA ILE A 577 -16.45 24.95 -9.49
C ILE A 577 -15.09 25.67 -9.63
N GLY A 578 -15.05 26.80 -10.33
CA GLY A 578 -13.81 27.56 -10.52
C GLY A 578 -13.32 28.24 -9.23
N GLU A 579 -14.25 28.80 -8.45
CA GLU A 579 -13.96 29.47 -7.19
C GLU A 579 -13.54 28.45 -6.12
N LEU A 580 -14.28 27.33 -6.01
CA LEU A 580 -13.96 26.24 -5.10
C LEU A 580 -12.58 25.63 -5.39
N ALA A 581 -12.27 25.36 -6.66
CA ALA A 581 -10.94 24.90 -7.05
C ALA A 581 -9.84 25.93 -6.73
N ALA A 582 -10.10 27.22 -6.93
CA ALA A 582 -9.14 28.27 -6.57
C ALA A 582 -8.89 28.34 -5.05
N VAL A 583 -9.94 28.22 -4.23
CA VAL A 583 -9.84 28.19 -2.76
C VAL A 583 -9.02 26.99 -2.29
N GLY A 584 -9.28 25.80 -2.84
CA GLY A 584 -8.51 24.60 -2.51
C GLY A 584 -7.02 24.75 -2.85
N HIS A 585 -6.72 25.33 -4.02
CA HIS A 585 -5.35 25.56 -4.46
C HIS A 585 -4.61 26.57 -3.57
N ALA A 586 -5.22 27.72 -3.32
CA ALA A 586 -4.63 28.77 -2.50
C ALA A 586 -4.35 28.31 -1.07
N SER A 587 -5.32 27.63 -0.44
CA SER A 587 -5.20 27.14 0.93
C SER A 587 -4.12 26.06 1.07
N THR A 588 -4.02 25.12 0.11
CA THR A 588 -2.94 24.11 0.15
C THR A 588 -1.57 24.74 -0.06
N ARG A 589 -1.45 25.73 -0.96
CA ARG A 589 -0.18 26.45 -1.16
C ARG A 589 0.24 27.25 0.08
N GLU A 590 -0.69 27.90 0.75
CA GLU A 590 -0.43 28.60 2.00
C GLU A 590 0.07 27.64 3.08
N GLN A 591 -0.61 26.50 3.29
CA GLN A 591 -0.19 25.50 4.28
C GLN A 591 1.16 24.86 3.96
N LEU A 592 1.49 24.65 2.67
CA LEU A 592 2.80 24.19 2.23
C LEU A 592 3.93 25.15 2.64
N ILE A 593 3.65 26.46 2.67
CA ILE A 593 4.62 27.49 3.04
C ILE A 593 4.72 27.62 4.56
N GLU A 594 3.58 27.68 5.26
CA GLU A 594 3.54 27.95 6.70
C GLU A 594 3.93 26.73 7.55
N THR A 595 3.46 25.55 7.13
CA THR A 595 3.62 24.28 7.86
C THR A 595 3.85 23.13 6.88
N PRO A 596 4.99 23.10 6.17
CA PRO A 596 5.31 21.99 5.28
C PRO A 596 5.31 20.69 6.10
N PRO A 597 4.66 19.63 5.60
CA PRO A 597 4.68 18.35 6.29
C PRO A 597 6.12 17.83 6.37
N ARG A 598 6.46 17.23 7.51
CA ARG A 598 7.84 16.82 7.84
C ARG A 598 8.46 15.88 6.79
N PHE A 599 7.65 15.06 6.12
CA PHE A 599 8.13 14.13 5.10
C PHE A 599 8.52 14.82 3.77
N LEU A 600 8.02 16.03 3.51
CA LEU A 600 8.48 16.84 2.37
C LEU A 600 9.78 17.58 2.68
N ALA A 601 10.10 17.82 3.96
CA ALA A 601 11.37 18.45 4.34
C ALA A 601 12.59 17.53 4.17
N THR A 602 12.39 16.20 4.19
CA THR A 602 13.44 15.18 4.00
C THR A 602 13.81 14.96 2.53
N HIS A 603 12.90 15.20 1.59
CA HIS A 603 13.21 15.35 0.17
C HIS A 603 13.47 16.82 -0.11
N ALA A 604 14.68 17.29 0.21
CA ALA A 604 15.06 18.68 0.05
C ALA A 604 14.48 19.30 -1.23
N LEU A 605 13.79 20.44 -1.06
CA LEU A 605 13.61 21.48 -2.06
C LEU A 605 14.98 21.83 -2.65
N GLY A 606 15.41 21.03 -3.62
CA GLY A 606 16.43 21.37 -4.58
C GLY A 606 15.82 22.38 -5.54
N SER A 607 16.03 23.67 -5.25
CA SER A 607 16.02 24.79 -6.20
C SER A 607 14.82 24.91 -7.16
N SER A 608 13.75 25.57 -6.70
CA SER A 608 13.19 26.81 -7.28
C SER A 608 11.72 26.96 -6.85
N LEU A 609 11.47 27.88 -5.91
CA LEU A 609 10.18 28.57 -5.79
C LEU A 609 9.99 29.54 -6.96
#